data_AF-T2JAE7-F1
#
_entry.id   AF-T2JAE7-F1
#
_cell.length_a   1.000
_cell.length_b   1.000
_cell.length_c   1.000
_cell.angle_alpha   90.00
_cell.angle_beta   90.00
_cell.angle_gamma   90.00
#
_symmetry.space_group_name_H-M   'P 1'
#
loop_
_entity.id
_entity.type
_entity.pdbx_description
1 polymer ?
#
loop_
_entity_poly.entity_id
_entity_poly.type
_entity_poly.pdbx_seq_one_letter_code
_entity_poly.pdbx_strand_id
1 'polypeptide(L)'
;METIYPSIVTVVALIVYFLITINVGRARFKYNVVAPATSGDPNFERALRVQQNTLEQIIFFLPLLWLFCFSVNPIWGSAIGGLWIIGRIIYALGYYQAAEKKNDWFCY
;
A
#
# COMPACT_ATOMS: atom_id res chain seq x y z
N MET A 1 24.13 13.44 -10.41
CA MET A 1 22.67 13.37 -10.64
C MET A 1 22.13 11.94 -10.48
N GLU A 2 22.69 11.10 -9.60
CA GLU A 2 22.27 9.69 -9.52
C GLU A 2 21.16 9.41 -8.50
N THR A 3 20.84 10.38 -7.63
CA THR A 3 19.78 10.26 -6.62
C THR A 3 18.38 10.53 -7.16
N ILE A 4 18.24 10.93 -8.43
CA ILE A 4 16.95 11.25 -9.05
C ILE A 4 16.09 9.98 -9.14
N TYR A 5 16.68 8.85 -9.54
CA TYR A 5 15.97 7.58 -9.66
C TYR A 5 15.34 7.10 -8.34
N PRO A 6 16.08 6.99 -7.22
CA PRO A 6 15.49 6.57 -5.95
C PRO A 6 14.52 7.61 -5.37
N SER A 7 14.70 8.90 -5.70
CA SER A 7 13.75 9.96 -5.34
C SER A 7 12.39 9.75 -6.04
N ILE A 8 12.39 9.45 -7.34
CA ILE A 8 11.16 9.15 -8.09
C ILE A 8 10.47 7.92 -7.51
N VAL A 9 11.22 6.85 -7.23
CA VAL A 9 10.68 5.63 -6.61
C VAL A 9 10.03 5.93 -5.25
N THR A 10 10.69 6.75 -4.43
CA THR A 10 10.16 7.19 -3.14
C THR A 10 8.84 7.96 -3.31
N VAL A 11 8.78 8.92 -4.24
CA VAL A 11 7.57 9.70 -4.52
C VAL A 11 6.43 8.80 -4.99
N VAL A 12 6.70 7.85 -5.90
CA VAL A 12 5.68 6.91 -6.38
C VAL A 12 5.18 6.01 -5.25
N ALA A 13 6.08 5.50 -4.40
CA ALA A 13 5.69 4.69 -3.23
C ALA A 13 4.76 5.47 -2.27
N LEU A 14 5.07 6.74 -2.03
CA LEU A 14 4.24 7.62 -1.20
C LEU A 14 2.87 7.91 -1.84
N ILE A 15 2.82 8.11 -3.16
CA ILE A 15 1.55 8.28 -3.89
C ILE A 15 0.69 7.02 -3.75
N VAL A 16 1.26 5.83 -3.94
CA VAL A 16 0.54 4.55 -3.77
C VAL A 16 -0.01 4.42 -2.35
N TYR A 17 0.80 4.74 -1.34
CA TYR A 17 0.36 4.74 0.05
C TYR A 17 -0.77 5.74 0.33
N PHE A 18 -0.69 6.93 -0.27
CA PHE A 18 -1.71 7.95 -0.16
C PHE A 18 -3.04 7.50 -0.78
N LEU A 19 -3.00 6.85 -1.95
CA LEU A 19 -4.19 6.27 -2.60
C LEU A 19 -4.83 5.17 -1.74
N ILE A 20 -4.02 4.30 -1.14
CA ILE A 20 -4.51 3.27 -0.19
C ILE A 20 -5.18 3.93 1.01
N THR A 21 -4.59 5.01 1.54
CA THR A 21 -5.14 5.75 2.68
C THR A 21 -6.47 6.42 2.35
N ILE A 22 -6.59 7.04 1.15
CA ILE A 22 -7.87 7.57 0.65
C ILE A 22 -8.91 6.46 0.55
N ASN A 23 -8.53 5.27 0.08
CA ASN A 23 -9.46 4.15 -0.04
C ASN A 23 -10.00 3.69 1.32
N VAL A 24 -9.17 3.69 2.38
CA VAL A 24 -9.64 3.47 3.75
C VAL A 24 -10.63 4.56 4.18
N GLY A 25 -10.34 5.83 3.88
CA GLY A 25 -11.26 6.93 4.12
C GLY A 25 -12.61 6.73 3.43
N ARG A 26 -12.60 6.35 2.15
CA ARG A 26 -13.82 6.01 1.39
C ARG A 26 -14.56 4.82 2.01
N ALA A 27 -13.83 3.80 2.45
CA ALA A 27 -14.42 2.65 3.14
C ALA A 27 -15.08 3.04 4.47
N ARG A 28 -14.50 3.97 5.25
CA ARG A 28 -15.14 4.50 6.46
C ARG A 28 -16.51 5.11 6.17
N PHE A 29 -16.60 5.94 5.14
CA PHE A 29 -17.87 6.54 4.73
C PHE A 29 -18.85 5.49 4.18
N LYS A 30 -18.38 4.56 3.34
CA LYS A 30 -19.23 3.52 2.72
C LYS A 30 -19.84 2.58 3.76
N TYR A 31 -19.08 2.18 4.77
CA TYR A 31 -19.50 1.22 5.79
C TYR A 31 -19.94 1.90 7.11
N ASN A 32 -20.11 3.23 7.11
CA ASN A 32 -20.56 4.01 8.28
C ASN A 32 -19.76 3.75 9.56
N VAL A 33 -18.44 3.56 9.45
CA VAL A 33 -17.57 3.37 10.61
C VAL A 33 -17.09 4.73 11.12
N VAL A 34 -17.77 5.25 12.15
CA VAL A 34 -17.49 6.55 12.78
C VAL A 34 -16.16 6.48 13.55
N ALA A 35 -15.26 7.45 13.32
CA ALA A 35 -14.04 7.57 14.11
C ALA A 35 -14.39 7.79 15.60
N PRO A 36 -13.65 7.22 16.59
CA PRO A 36 -12.35 6.55 16.48
C PRO A 36 -12.41 5.03 16.23
N ALA A 37 -13.59 4.47 15.95
CA ALA A 37 -13.73 3.03 15.76
C ALA A 37 -12.86 2.52 14.60
N THR A 38 -12.13 1.44 14.86
CA THR A 38 -11.28 0.71 13.90
C THR A 38 -11.84 -0.67 13.57
N SER A 39 -12.93 -1.06 14.23
CA SER A 39 -13.68 -2.29 14.02
C SER A 39 -15.09 -1.98 13.51
N GLY A 40 -15.63 -2.84 12.66
CA GLY A 40 -16.94 -2.62 12.05
C GLY A 40 -17.20 -3.61 10.93
N ASP A 41 -17.42 -3.11 9.72
CA ASP A 41 -17.60 -3.98 8.56
C ASP A 41 -16.31 -4.75 8.23
N PRO A 42 -16.36 -6.07 7.98
CA PRO A 42 -15.18 -6.87 7.64
C PRO A 42 -14.41 -6.34 6.42
N ASN A 43 -15.07 -5.67 5.46
CA ASN A 43 -14.41 -5.08 4.30
C ASN A 43 -13.68 -3.77 4.66
N PHE A 44 -14.22 -2.99 5.60
CA PHE A 44 -13.51 -1.84 6.17
C PHE A 44 -12.26 -2.30 6.92
N GLU A 45 -12.38 -3.29 7.79
CA GLU A 45 -11.25 -3.81 8.57
C GLU A 45 -10.13 -4.34 7.67
N ARG A 46 -10.48 -5.02 6.57
CA ARG A 46 -9.50 -5.46 5.56
C ARG A 46 -8.80 -4.28 4.89
N ALA A 47 -9.54 -3.25 4.46
CA ALA A 47 -8.92 -2.06 3.86
C ALA A 47 -7.96 -1.39 4.86
N LEU A 48 -8.37 -1.28 6.12
CA LEU A 48 -7.54 -0.74 7.20
C LEU A 48 -6.27 -1.60 7.43
N ARG A 49 -6.39 -2.92 7.44
CA ARG A 49 -5.25 -3.86 7.54
C ARG A 49 -4.26 -3.70 6.39
N VAL A 50 -4.74 -3.55 5.16
CA VAL A 50 -3.88 -3.32 3.98
C VAL A 50 -3.10 -2.01 4.14
N GLN A 51 -3.75 -0.95 4.60
CA GLN A 51 -3.09 0.33 4.86
C GLN A 51 -2.05 0.23 5.98
N GLN A 52 -2.39 -0.39 7.11
CA GLN A 52 -1.47 -0.60 8.23
C GLN A 52 -0.26 -1.45 7.84
N ASN A 53 -0.46 -2.57 7.17
CA ASN A 53 0.65 -3.40 6.67
C ASN A 53 1.54 -2.62 5.69
N THR A 54 0.95 -1.74 4.87
CA THR A 54 1.74 -0.89 3.95
C THR A 54 2.57 0.12 4.71
N LEU A 55 2.01 0.74 5.75
CA LEU A 55 2.73 1.66 6.62
C LEU A 55 3.91 0.96 7.31
N GLU A 56 3.68 -0.21 7.91
CA GLU A 56 4.73 -1.00 8.57
C GLU A 56 5.88 -1.34 7.62
N GLN A 57 5.56 -1.70 6.38
CA GLN A 57 6.57 -2.05 5.38
C GLN A 57 7.31 -0.82 4.84
N ILE A 58 6.63 0.33 4.67
CA ILE A 58 7.25 1.57 4.19
C ILE A 58 8.36 2.05 5.14
N ILE A 59 8.17 1.89 6.45
CA ILE A 59 9.15 2.28 7.46
C ILE A 59 10.48 1.55 7.26
N PHE A 60 10.46 0.28 6.85
CA PHE A 60 11.67 -0.47 6.52
C PHE A 60 12.15 -0.22 5.10
N PHE A 61 11.22 -0.15 4.14
CA PHE A 61 11.52 -0.01 2.73
C PHE A 61 12.31 1.27 2.43
N LEU A 62 11.88 2.43 2.96
CA LEU A 62 12.53 3.71 2.63
C LEU A 62 13.99 3.76 3.10
N PRO A 63 14.34 3.50 4.38
CA PRO A 63 15.74 3.50 4.81
C PRO A 63 16.59 2.48 4.03
N LEU A 64 16.07 1.27 3.80
CA LEU A 64 16.80 0.23 3.07
C LEU A 64 17.04 0.61 1.61
N LEU A 65 16.06 1.21 0.94
CA LEU A 65 16.20 1.71 -0.43
C LEU A 65 17.34 2.74 -0.50
N TRP A 66 17.33 3.73 0.39
CA TRP A 66 18.34 4.79 0.39
C TRP A 66 19.73 4.27 0.77
N LEU A 67 19.83 3.39 1.79
CA LEU A 67 21.09 2.74 2.15
C LEU A 67 21.67 1.95 0.98
N PHE A 68 20.87 1.14 0.29
CA PHE A 68 21.33 0.37 -0.86
C PHE A 68 21.75 1.28 -2.03
N CYS A 69 20.99 2.33 -2.31
CA CYS A 69 21.31 3.27 -3.38
C CYS A 69 22.62 4.02 -3.12
N PHE A 70 22.92 4.36 -1.86
CA PHE A 70 24.16 5.03 -1.49
C PHE A 70 25.36 4.08 -1.38
N SER A 71 25.15 2.85 -0.91
CA SER A 71 26.25 1.89 -0.67
C SER A 71 26.60 1.03 -1.88
N VAL A 72 25.65 0.74 -2.76
CA VAL A 72 25.82 -0.25 -3.84
C VAL A 72 25.64 0.38 -5.21
N ASN A 73 24.39 0.66 -5.60
CA ASN A 73 24.10 1.24 -6.89
C ASN A 73 22.67 1.81 -6.94
N PRO A 74 22.49 3.09 -7.32
CA PRO A 74 21.18 3.74 -7.33
C PRO A 74 20.24 3.23 -8.43
N ILE A 75 20.75 2.74 -9.56
CA ILE A 75 19.94 2.20 -10.67
C ILE A 75 19.31 0.87 -10.24
N TRP A 76 20.12 -0.04 -9.71
CA TRP A 76 19.64 -1.33 -9.21
C TRP A 76 18.71 -1.17 -8.01
N GLY A 77 19.04 -0.28 -7.07
CA GLY A 77 18.16 0.03 -5.93
C GLY A 77 16.79 0.55 -6.39
N SER A 78 16.78 1.43 -7.40
CA SER A 78 15.54 1.95 -7.97
C SER A 78 14.72 0.88 -8.69
N ALA A 79 15.36 -0.05 -9.42
CA ALA A 79 14.67 -1.16 -10.08
C ALA A 79 14.00 -2.11 -9.08
N ILE A 80 14.71 -2.48 -8.01
CA ILE A 80 14.17 -3.31 -6.92
C ILE A 80 13.04 -2.57 -6.20
N GLY A 81 13.20 -1.27 -5.95
CA GLY A 81 12.16 -0.44 -5.36
C GLY A 81 10.90 -0.35 -6.23
N GLY A 82 11.06 -0.25 -7.55
CA GLY A 82 9.95 -0.34 -8.51
C GLY A 82 9.22 -1.67 -8.45
N LEU A 83 9.94 -2.79 -8.39
CA LEU A 83 9.36 -4.12 -8.24
C LEU A 83 8.55 -4.24 -6.93
N TRP A 84 9.08 -3.69 -5.83
CA TRP A 84 8.37 -3.66 -4.55
C TRP A 84 7.05 -2.88 -4.65
N ILE A 85 7.04 -1.71 -5.31
CA ILE A 85 5.82 -0.91 -5.52
C ILE A 85 4.77 -1.70 -6.30
N ILE A 86 5.17 -2.36 -7.40
CA ILE A 86 4.26 -3.20 -8.20
C ILE A 86 3.67 -4.31 -7.34
N GLY A 87 4.50 -4.97 -6.53
CA GLY A 87 4.06 -5.97 -5.56
C GLY A 87 2.99 -5.44 -4.60
N ARG A 88 3.15 -4.21 -4.08
CA ARG A 88 2.15 -3.58 -3.21
C ARG A 88 0.83 -3.26 -3.93
N ILE A 89 0.89 -2.83 -5.19
CA ILE A 89 -0.31 -2.58 -6.00
C ILE A 89 -1.08 -3.89 -6.21
N ILE A 90 -0.39 -4.96 -6.61
CA ILE A 90 -1.00 -6.28 -6.80
C ILE A 90 -1.59 -6.80 -5.49
N TYR A 91 -0.87 -6.66 -4.38
CA TYR A 91 -1.35 -7.04 -3.05
C TYR A 91 -2.64 -6.30 -2.67
N ALA A 92 -2.67 -4.97 -2.86
CA ALA A 92 -3.85 -4.16 -2.57
C ALA A 92 -5.05 -4.56 -3.47
N LEU A 93 -4.83 -4.73 -4.77
CA LEU A 93 -5.86 -5.15 -5.72
C LEU A 93 -6.41 -6.54 -5.42
N GLY A 94 -5.55 -7.51 -5.10
CA GLY A 94 -5.96 -8.86 -4.72
C GLY A 94 -6.85 -8.86 -3.47
N TYR A 95 -6.54 -8.00 -2.49
CA TYR A 95 -7.38 -7.84 -1.31
C TYR A 95 -8.74 -7.20 -1.60
N TYR A 96 -8.83 -6.28 -2.57
CA TYR A 96 -10.10 -5.69 -2.98
C TYR A 96 -10.96 -6.64 -3.81
N GLN A 97 -10.37 -7.39 -4.76
CA GLN A 97 -11.09 -8.37 -5.58
C GLN A 97 -11.61 -9.56 -4.76
N ALA A 98 -10.86 -9.99 -3.74
CA ALA A 98 -11.32 -11.01 -2.81
C ALA A 98 -12.54 -10.55 -1.98
N ALA A 99 -12.70 -9.23 -1.77
CA ALA A 99 -13.88 -8.68 -1.12
C ALA A 99 -15.11 -8.70 -2.04
N GLU A 100 -14.95 -8.41 -3.34
CA GLU A 100 -16.05 -8.54 -4.33
C GLU A 100 -16.49 -9.99 -4.49
N LYS A 101 -15.55 -10.92 -4.72
CA LYS A 101 -15.89 -12.35 -4.90
C LYS A 101 -16.56 -13.00 -3.69
N LYS A 102 -16.31 -12.51 -2.46
CA LYS A 102 -16.97 -13.07 -1.27
C LYS A 102 -18.43 -12.64 -1.14
N ASN A 103 -18.82 -11.52 -1.76
CA ASN A 103 -20.22 -11.08 -1.79
C ASN A 103 -21.01 -11.85 -2.85
N ASP A 104 -20.36 -12.37 -3.90
CA ASP A 104 -21.01 -13.16 -4.95
C ASP A 104 -21.34 -14.61 -4.54
N TRP A 105 -20.65 -15.17 -3.54
CA TRP A 105 -20.87 -16.55 -3.10
C TRP A 105 -22.08 -16.72 -2.15
N PHE A 106 -22.56 -15.66 -1.49
CA PHE A 106 -23.67 -15.73 -0.53
C PHE A 106 -25.07 -15.68 -1.19
N CYS A 107 -25.15 -16.13 -2.43
CA CYS A 107 -26.39 -16.31 -3.18
C CYS A 107 -26.47 -17.77 -3.67
N TYR A 108 -26.68 -18.74 -2.77
CA TYR A 108 -27.44 -19.98 -2.95
C TYR A 108 -27.63 -20.67 -1.60
#